data_AF-A0A3R6ZRP4-F1
#
_entry.id   AF-A0A3R6ZRP4-F1
#
_cell.length_a   1.000
_cell.length_b   1.000
_cell.length_c   1.000
_cell.angle_alpha   90.00
_cell.angle_beta   90.00
_cell.angle_gamma   90.00
#
_symmetry.space_group_name_H-M   'P 1'
#
loop_
_entity.id
_entity.type
_entity.pdbx_description
1 polymer ?
#
loop_
_entity_poly.entity_id
_entity_poly.type
_entity_poly.pdbx_seq_one_letter_code
_entity_poly.pdbx_strand_id
1 'polypeptide(L)'
;MKTHKGPTAEEKKRVLDAFLRGDNWKLVAQHNDMSLATARRVVTTGRTTLLPRGGFRPAKSKVTPEIRAALEQYLDKNCQYTLREMQTFVAADFAGTELSVQTISRHILGMLYTVKQVDAARASLPCITQPLVVREVIFCQRNVEKAILLESMVYGQ
;
A
#
# COMPACT_ATOMS: atom_id res chain seq x y z
N MET A 1 -13.24 -28.88 20.46
CA MET A 1 -12.83 -29.29 19.10
C MET A 1 -11.33 -29.07 18.97
N LYS A 2 -10.53 -30.12 18.74
CA LYS A 2 -9.07 -29.95 18.54
C LYS A 2 -8.86 -29.24 17.21
N THR A 3 -8.32 -28.03 17.23
CA THR A 3 -7.86 -27.36 16.01
C THR A 3 -6.65 -28.15 15.49
N HIS A 4 -6.86 -28.98 14.46
CA HIS A 4 -5.75 -29.69 13.84
C HIS A 4 -4.84 -28.67 13.16
N LYS A 5 -3.71 -28.37 13.79
CA LYS A 5 -2.62 -27.62 13.18
C LYS A 5 -2.15 -28.42 11.97
N GLY A 6 -2.14 -27.79 10.79
CA GLY A 6 -1.70 -28.45 9.57
C GLY A 6 -0.24 -28.92 9.67
N PRO A 7 0.19 -29.89 8.83
CA PRO A 7 1.51 -30.48 8.97
C PRO A 7 2.63 -29.46 8.81
N THR A 8 3.61 -29.53 9.69
CA THR A 8 4.79 -28.65 9.72
C THR A 8 5.69 -28.89 8.51
N ALA A 9 6.62 -27.96 8.23
CA ALA A 9 7.54 -28.10 7.10
C ALA A 9 8.49 -29.30 7.33
N GLU A 10 8.85 -29.54 8.57
CA GLU A 10 9.70 -30.62 9.06
C GLU A 10 9.03 -31.99 8.88
N GLU A 11 7.75 -32.12 9.24
CA GLU A 11 6.98 -33.35 9.01
C GLU A 11 6.90 -33.69 7.51
N LYS A 12 6.69 -32.68 6.66
CA LYS A 12 6.71 -32.85 5.20
C LYS A 12 8.08 -33.25 4.69
N LYS A 13 9.14 -32.68 5.25
CA LYS A 13 10.52 -33.04 4.90
C LYS A 13 10.81 -34.50 5.23
N ARG A 14 10.42 -34.99 6.40
CA ARG A 14 10.61 -36.41 6.78
C ARG A 14 9.92 -37.38 5.82
N VAL A 15 8.70 -37.07 5.40
CA VAL A 15 7.95 -37.87 4.41
C VAL A 15 8.65 -37.85 3.05
N LEU A 16 9.14 -36.68 2.62
CA LEU A 16 9.86 -36.53 1.36
C LEU A 16 11.21 -37.28 1.38
N ASP A 17 11.98 -37.17 2.47
CA ASP A 17 13.26 -37.86 2.64
C ASP A 17 13.07 -39.38 2.61
N ALA A 18 12.03 -39.90 3.27
CA ALA A 18 11.68 -41.32 3.22
C ALA A 18 11.36 -41.78 1.79
N PHE A 19 10.61 -40.97 1.03
CA PHE A 19 10.32 -41.28 -0.37
C PHE A 19 11.59 -41.30 -1.23
N LEU A 20 12.49 -40.35 -1.05
CA LEU A 20 13.76 -40.28 -1.79
C LEU A 20 14.69 -41.46 -1.48
N ARG A 21 14.66 -42.00 -0.26
CA ARG A 21 15.39 -43.21 0.12
C ARG A 21 14.76 -44.51 -0.37
N GLY A 22 13.54 -44.46 -0.93
CA GLY A 22 12.77 -45.65 -1.31
C GLY A 22 12.06 -46.33 -0.13
N ASP A 23 12.04 -45.70 1.06
CA ASP A 23 11.37 -46.21 2.25
C ASP A 23 9.83 -46.10 2.14
N ASN A 24 9.11 -46.75 3.06
CA ASN A 24 7.66 -46.64 3.15
C ASN A 24 7.20 -45.29 3.73
N TRP A 25 7.21 -44.26 2.90
CA TRP A 25 6.80 -42.90 3.23
C TRP A 25 5.33 -42.79 3.70
N LYS A 26 4.45 -43.74 3.35
CA LYS A 26 3.05 -43.74 3.82
C LYS A 26 2.97 -44.01 5.32
N LEU A 27 3.82 -44.90 5.82
CA LEU A 27 3.93 -45.20 7.25
C LEU A 27 4.50 -43.99 8.00
N VAL A 28 5.53 -43.35 7.44
CA VAL A 28 6.09 -42.10 7.98
C VAL A 28 5.03 -41.01 8.06
N ALA A 29 4.16 -40.87 7.04
CA ALA A 29 3.06 -39.91 7.08
C ALA A 29 2.06 -40.19 8.21
N GLN A 30 1.70 -41.45 8.45
CA GLN A 30 0.82 -41.85 9.55
C GLN A 30 1.43 -41.51 10.92
N HIS A 31 2.73 -41.78 11.11
CA HIS A 31 3.43 -41.44 12.36
C HIS A 31 3.58 -39.94 12.61
N ASN A 32 3.47 -39.11 11.57
CA ASN A 32 3.53 -37.64 11.68
C ASN A 32 2.12 -37.01 11.62
N ASP A 33 1.06 -37.78 11.85
CA ASP A 33 -0.35 -37.33 11.80
C ASP A 33 -0.71 -36.59 10.49
N MET A 34 -0.01 -36.92 9.40
CA MET A 34 -0.18 -36.28 8.11
C MET A 34 -1.17 -37.06 7.27
N SER A 35 -2.20 -36.37 6.77
CA SER A 35 -3.14 -37.01 5.86
C SER A 35 -2.45 -37.54 4.61
N LEU A 36 -2.85 -38.73 4.16
CA LEU A 36 -2.25 -39.38 3.00
C LEU A 36 -2.33 -38.51 1.73
N ALA A 37 -3.38 -37.71 1.58
CA ALA A 37 -3.52 -36.75 0.49
C ALA A 37 -2.45 -35.66 0.53
N THR A 38 -2.11 -35.14 1.72
CA THR A 38 -1.05 -34.16 1.91
C THR A 38 0.32 -34.79 1.65
N ALA A 39 0.56 -35.99 2.19
CA ALA A 39 1.80 -36.73 1.98
C ALA A 39 2.04 -37.04 0.49
N ARG A 40 1.00 -37.49 -0.23
CA ARG A 40 1.04 -37.68 -1.69
C ARG A 40 1.42 -36.37 -2.39
N ARG A 41 0.77 -35.26 -2.05
CA ARG A 41 1.09 -33.96 -2.67
C ARG A 41 2.55 -33.57 -2.43
N VAL A 42 3.07 -33.76 -1.22
CA VAL A 42 4.49 -33.47 -0.88
C VAL A 42 5.43 -34.31 -1.73
N VAL A 43 5.19 -35.62 -1.80
CA VAL A 43 6.01 -36.55 -2.57
C VAL A 43 5.95 -36.25 -4.07
N THR A 44 4.76 -36.05 -4.63
CA THR A 44 4.57 -35.77 -6.06
C THR A 44 5.15 -34.42 -6.47
N THR A 45 5.00 -33.39 -5.64
CA THR A 45 5.50 -32.05 -5.99
C THR A 45 6.94 -31.80 -5.57
N GLY A 46 7.49 -32.65 -4.69
CA GLY A 46 8.80 -32.45 -4.06
C GLY A 46 8.87 -31.25 -3.12
N ARG A 47 7.73 -30.65 -2.74
CA ARG A 47 7.68 -29.39 -2.00
C ARG A 47 7.20 -29.59 -0.58
N THR A 48 7.94 -29.04 0.37
CA THR A 48 7.59 -29.02 1.80
C THR A 48 6.94 -27.70 2.22
N THR A 49 7.21 -26.62 1.48
CA THR A 49 6.63 -25.29 1.72
C THR A 49 5.35 -25.06 0.92
N LEU A 50 4.47 -24.21 1.47
CA LEU A 50 3.30 -23.75 0.74
C LEU A 50 3.70 -22.60 -0.19
N LEU A 51 3.22 -22.65 -1.43
CA LEU A 51 3.28 -21.49 -2.31
C LEU A 51 2.36 -20.38 -1.79
N PRO A 52 2.71 -19.10 -2.05
CA PRO A 52 1.81 -18.00 -1.80
C PRO A 52 0.49 -18.23 -2.55
N ARG A 53 -0.63 -17.98 -1.88
CA ARG A 53 -1.96 -18.11 -2.46
C ARG A 53 -2.42 -16.77 -2.99
N GLY A 54 -3.04 -16.79 -4.17
CA GLY A 54 -3.51 -15.58 -4.83
C GLY A 54 -2.36 -14.70 -5.28
N GLY A 55 -2.67 -13.45 -5.61
CA GLY A 55 -1.69 -12.47 -6.03
C GLY A 55 -2.18 -11.60 -7.18
N PHE A 56 -1.61 -10.41 -7.26
CA PHE A 56 -1.78 -9.51 -8.38
C PHE A 56 -1.16 -10.13 -9.64
N ARG A 57 -1.87 -10.07 -10.76
CA ARG A 57 -1.40 -10.58 -12.06
C ARG A 57 -1.18 -9.39 -12.99
N PRO A 58 0.06 -8.92 -13.19
CA PRO A 58 0.34 -7.71 -13.98
C PRO A 58 -0.26 -7.78 -15.39
N ALA A 59 -0.15 -8.92 -16.06
CA ALA A 59 -0.68 -9.15 -17.41
C ALA A 59 -2.22 -9.04 -17.53
N LYS A 60 -2.95 -9.07 -16.41
CA LYS A 60 -4.42 -8.88 -16.40
C LYS A 60 -4.83 -7.49 -15.89
N SER A 61 -3.87 -6.66 -15.47
CA SER A 61 -4.14 -5.32 -14.99
C SER A 61 -4.38 -4.39 -16.18
N LYS A 62 -5.49 -3.66 -16.16
CA LYS A 62 -5.73 -2.56 -17.11
C LYS A 62 -4.80 -1.37 -16.84
N VAL A 63 -4.46 -1.15 -15.58
CA VAL A 63 -3.58 -0.05 -15.18
C VAL A 63 -2.16 -0.59 -15.18
N THR A 64 -1.43 -0.25 -16.23
CA THR A 64 -0.02 -0.59 -16.40
C THR A 64 0.84 0.40 -15.59
N PRO A 65 2.11 0.07 -15.30
CA PRO A 65 3.02 1.02 -14.65
C PRO A 65 3.18 2.33 -15.43
N GLU A 66 3.10 2.30 -16.76
CA GLU A 66 3.17 3.50 -17.61
C GLU A 66 1.97 4.41 -17.39
N ILE A 67 0.75 3.85 -17.33
CA ILE A 67 -0.46 4.62 -17.02
C ILE A 67 -0.38 5.20 -15.61
N ARG A 68 0.16 4.45 -14.65
CA ARG A 68 0.37 4.96 -13.28
C ARG A 68 1.34 6.15 -13.27
N ALA A 69 2.44 6.07 -14.01
CA ALA A 69 3.40 7.17 -14.12
C ALA A 69 2.79 8.38 -14.83
N ALA A 70 1.94 8.18 -15.85
CA ALA A 70 1.22 9.28 -16.49
C ALA A 70 0.25 9.98 -15.52
N LEU A 71 -0.49 9.22 -14.70
CA LEU A 71 -1.36 9.80 -13.66
C LEU A 71 -0.57 10.63 -12.64
N GLU A 72 0.62 10.19 -12.26
CA GLU A 72 1.53 10.95 -11.40
C GLU A 72 1.98 12.25 -12.08
N GLN A 73 2.42 12.18 -13.34
CA GLN A 73 2.80 13.36 -14.11
C GLN A 73 1.65 14.36 -14.30
N TYR A 74 0.41 13.90 -14.47
CA TYR A 74 -0.74 14.79 -14.57
C TYR A 74 -0.97 15.55 -13.27
N LEU A 75 -0.84 14.89 -12.12
CA LEU A 75 -0.95 15.52 -10.81
C LEU A 75 0.18 16.53 -10.56
N ASP A 76 1.41 16.20 -10.98
CA ASP A 76 2.57 17.09 -10.85
C ASP A 76 2.43 18.32 -11.75
N LYS A 77 1.86 18.16 -12.96
CA LYS A 77 1.59 19.28 -13.88
C LYS A 77 0.50 20.20 -13.35
N ASN A 78 -0.61 19.64 -12.88
CA ASN A 78 -1.69 20.40 -12.27
C ASN A 78 -2.55 19.52 -11.33
N CYS A 79 -2.48 19.81 -10.03
CA CYS A 79 -3.24 19.11 -9.01
C CYS A 79 -4.75 19.45 -9.00
N GLN A 80 -5.19 20.43 -9.79
CA GLN A 80 -6.60 20.81 -9.92
C GLN A 80 -7.36 19.99 -10.97
N TYR A 81 -6.69 19.13 -11.74
CA TYR A 81 -7.37 18.29 -12.71
C TYR A 81 -8.38 17.37 -12.02
N THR A 82 -9.59 17.37 -12.56
CA THR A 82 -10.65 16.49 -12.12
C THR A 82 -10.38 15.06 -12.59
N LEU A 83 -10.93 14.08 -11.88
CA LEU A 83 -10.79 12.67 -12.27
C LEU A 83 -11.36 12.37 -13.66
N ARG A 84 -12.35 13.14 -14.13
CA ARG A 84 -12.92 13.01 -15.48
C ARG A 84 -11.95 13.54 -16.54
N GLU A 85 -11.27 14.65 -16.27
CA GLU A 85 -10.24 15.15 -17.19
C GLU A 85 -9.06 14.16 -17.27
N MET A 86 -8.60 13.65 -16.12
CA MET A 86 -7.56 12.61 -16.12
C MET A 86 -7.99 11.35 -16.87
N GLN A 87 -9.27 10.98 -16.81
CA GLN A 87 -9.83 9.88 -17.61
C GLN A 87 -9.70 10.16 -19.11
N THR A 88 -10.05 11.38 -19.55
CA THR A 88 -9.89 11.78 -20.96
C THR A 88 -8.44 11.80 -21.40
N PHE A 89 -7.51 12.22 -20.54
CA PHE A 89 -6.07 12.20 -20.84
C PHE A 89 -5.54 10.77 -20.97
N VAL A 90 -5.95 9.85 -20.10
CA VAL A 90 -5.56 8.43 -20.22
C VAL A 90 -6.11 7.82 -21.51
N ALA A 91 -7.36 8.10 -21.87
CA ALA A 91 -7.94 7.60 -23.12
C ALA A 91 -7.23 8.15 -24.37
N ALA A 92 -6.75 9.40 -24.32
CA ALA A 92 -5.98 10.03 -25.40
C ALA A 92 -4.55 9.47 -25.50
N ASP A 93 -3.84 9.36 -24.38
CA ASP A 93 -2.43 8.99 -24.36
C ASP A 93 -2.21 7.47 -24.48
N PHE A 94 -3.20 6.66 -24.08
CA PHE A 94 -3.15 5.19 -24.09
C PHE A 94 -4.33 4.60 -24.88
N ALA A 95 -4.19 4.60 -26.21
CA ALA A 95 -5.21 4.10 -27.12
C ALA A 95 -5.71 2.69 -26.73
N GLY A 96 -7.04 2.54 -26.65
CA GLY A 96 -7.70 1.29 -26.27
C GLY A 96 -7.79 1.04 -24.76
N THR A 97 -7.34 1.97 -23.91
CA THR A 97 -7.43 1.84 -22.45
C THR A 97 -8.49 2.75 -21.86
N GLU A 98 -9.67 2.17 -21.62
CA GLU A 98 -10.76 2.82 -20.90
C GLU A 98 -10.71 2.48 -19.41
N LEU A 99 -10.39 3.48 -18.59
CA LEU A 99 -10.41 3.38 -17.13
C LEU A 99 -11.65 4.05 -16.57
N SER A 100 -12.21 3.48 -15.49
CA SER A 100 -13.28 4.18 -14.76
C SER A 100 -12.71 5.26 -13.83
N VAL A 101 -13.52 6.28 -13.56
CA VAL A 101 -13.21 7.32 -12.56
C VAL A 101 -12.84 6.71 -11.21
N GLN A 102 -13.50 5.63 -10.78
CA GLN A 102 -13.18 4.94 -9.53
C GLN A 102 -11.81 4.27 -9.57
N THR A 103 -11.40 3.75 -10.73
CA THR A 103 -10.08 3.15 -10.91
C THR A 103 -8.99 4.21 -10.76
N ILE A 104 -9.16 5.36 -11.43
CA ILE A 104 -8.25 6.50 -11.32
C ILE A 104 -8.17 6.99 -9.87
N SER A 105 -9.32 7.22 -9.22
CA SER A 105 -9.39 7.62 -7.81
C SER A 105 -8.64 6.65 -6.89
N ARG A 106 -8.85 5.34 -7.05
CA ARG A 106 -8.16 4.31 -6.25
C ARG A 106 -6.65 4.39 -6.44
N HIS A 107 -6.16 4.55 -7.67
CA HIS A 107 -4.73 4.63 -7.94
C HIS A 107 -4.11 5.89 -7.37
N ILE A 108 -4.78 7.04 -7.49
CA ILE A 108 -4.33 8.30 -6.90
C ILE A 108 -4.27 8.20 -5.37
N LEU A 109 -5.32 7.70 -4.73
CA LEU A 109 -5.32 7.46 -3.27
C LEU A 109 -4.21 6.47 -2.86
N GLY A 110 -3.99 5.43 -3.66
CA GLY A 110 -2.90 4.49 -3.46
C GLY A 110 -1.53 5.15 -3.55
N MET A 111 -1.32 6.07 -4.49
CA MET A 111 -0.09 6.86 -4.60
C MET A 111 0.07 7.78 -3.38
N LEU A 112 -0.93 8.58 -3.04
CA LEU A 112 -0.89 9.48 -1.88
C LEU A 112 -0.64 8.73 -0.55
N TYR A 113 -1.19 7.52 -0.39
CA TYR A 113 -1.02 6.72 0.83
C TYR A 113 0.29 5.91 0.86
N THR A 114 0.83 5.54 -0.31
CA THR A 114 2.17 4.90 -0.40
C THR A 114 3.29 5.92 -0.27
N VAL A 115 3.06 7.17 -0.67
CA VAL A 115 3.92 8.33 -0.45
C VAL A 115 3.59 8.96 0.91
N LYS A 116 3.70 8.18 2.00
CA LYS A 116 4.05 8.76 3.31
C LYS A 116 5.54 9.16 3.35
N GLN A 117 6.04 9.76 2.26
CA GLN A 117 7.37 10.34 2.13
C GLN A 117 7.23 11.80 1.63
N VAL A 118 7.14 12.67 2.63
CA VAL A 118 7.60 14.07 2.84
C VAL A 118 8.25 14.90 1.70
N ASP A 119 8.29 14.52 0.41
CA ASP A 119 9.13 15.27 -0.55
C ASP A 119 8.43 16.43 -1.30
N ALA A 120 7.10 16.42 -1.48
CA ALA A 120 6.40 17.59 -2.04
C ALA A 120 6.24 18.74 -1.03
N ALA A 121 6.16 18.42 0.26
CA ALA A 121 6.13 19.44 1.31
C ALA A 121 7.51 20.12 1.45
N ARG A 122 8.60 19.36 1.42
CA ARG A 122 9.94 19.91 1.68
C ARG A 122 10.42 20.94 0.64
N ALA A 123 9.99 20.81 -0.62
CA ALA A 123 10.35 21.74 -1.70
C ALA A 123 9.42 22.98 -1.78
N SER A 124 8.16 22.88 -1.35
CA SER A 124 7.17 23.97 -1.43
C SER A 124 6.95 24.73 -0.11
N LEU A 125 7.48 24.20 1.00
CA LEU A 125 7.43 24.84 2.31
C LEU A 125 8.06 26.25 2.35
N PRO A 126 9.15 26.62 1.64
CA PRO A 126 9.68 27.97 1.75
C PRO A 126 8.86 29.05 1.02
N CYS A 127 8.04 28.70 0.01
CA CYS A 127 7.29 29.68 -0.78
C CYS A 127 5.82 29.83 -0.37
N ILE A 128 5.18 28.77 0.14
CA ILE A 128 3.77 28.82 0.57
C ILE A 128 3.63 29.30 2.02
N THR A 129 4.65 29.07 2.86
CA THR A 129 4.56 29.43 4.29
C THR A 129 4.88 30.90 4.58
N GLN A 130 5.63 31.63 3.75
CA GLN A 130 5.96 33.02 4.08
C GLN A 130 4.72 33.90 4.31
N PRO A 131 3.70 33.92 3.43
CA PRO A 131 2.51 34.73 3.66
C PRO A 131 1.67 34.23 4.85
N LEU A 132 1.63 32.92 5.10
CA LEU A 132 0.86 32.30 6.18
C LEU A 132 1.53 32.51 7.55
N VAL A 133 2.83 32.29 7.64
CA VAL A 133 3.66 32.55 8.82
C VAL A 133 3.66 34.04 9.14
N VAL A 134 3.75 34.93 8.15
CA VAL A 134 3.61 36.38 8.38
C VAL A 134 2.21 36.72 8.91
N ARG A 135 1.14 36.11 8.38
CA ARG A 135 -0.22 36.30 8.91
C ARG A 135 -0.36 35.83 10.36
N GLU A 136 0.23 34.68 10.69
CA GLU A 136 0.16 34.08 12.02
C GLU A 136 1.02 34.86 13.02
N VAL A 137 2.20 35.32 12.62
CA VAL A 137 3.04 36.25 13.41
C VAL A 137 2.32 37.57 13.66
N ILE A 138 1.68 38.17 12.65
CA ILE A 138 0.89 39.39 12.82
C ILE A 138 -0.31 39.14 13.74
N PHE A 139 -0.97 37.98 13.64
CA PHE A 139 -2.07 37.62 14.53
C PHE A 139 -1.60 37.47 15.98
N CYS A 140 -0.46 36.81 16.21
CA CYS A 140 0.15 36.69 17.53
C CYS A 140 0.58 38.07 18.08
N GLN A 141 1.22 38.92 17.27
CA GLN A 141 1.61 40.29 17.66
C GLN A 141 0.39 41.12 18.07
N ARG A 142 -0.69 41.09 17.29
CA ARG A 142 -1.93 41.82 17.62
C ARG A 142 -2.60 41.32 18.90
N ASN A 143 -2.52 40.01 19.18
CA ASN A 143 -3.07 39.46 20.42
C ASN A 143 -2.20 39.81 21.63
N VAL A 144 -0.88 39.85 21.47
CA VAL A 144 0.05 40.31 22.51
C VAL A 144 -0.13 41.81 22.78
N GLU A 145 -0.25 42.65 21.74
CA GLU A 145 -0.55 44.08 21.90
C GLU A 145 -1.88 44.33 22.61
N LYS A 146 -2.94 43.57 22.27
CA LYS A 146 -4.22 43.62 22.97
C LYS A 146 -4.11 43.18 24.42
N ALA A 147 -3.31 42.16 24.71
CA ALA A 147 -3.07 41.69 26.08
C ALA A 147 -2.31 42.74 26.91
N ILE A 148 -1.29 43.39 26.33
CA ILE A 148 -0.56 44.50 26.97
C ILE A 148 -1.46 45.73 27.20
N LEU A 149 -2.36 46.02 26.26
CA LEU A 149 -3.40 47.07 26.42
C LEU A 149 -4.43 46.72 27.50
N LEU A 150 -4.75 45.44 27.69
CA LEU A 150 -5.61 44.95 28.77
C LEU A 150 -4.90 44.98 30.13
N GLU A 151 -3.60 44.71 30.19
CA GLU A 151 -2.79 44.85 31.41
C GLU A 151 -2.58 46.32 31.83
N SER A 152 -2.75 47.27 30.90
CA SER A 152 -2.72 48.72 31.18
C SER A 152 -4.10 49.34 31.44
N MET A 153 -5.17 48.53 31.46
CA MET A 153 -6.47 48.98 31.97
C MET A 153 -6.44 49.02 33.51
N VAL A 154 -6.28 50.22 34.06
CA VAL A 154 -6.59 50.49 35.48
C VAL A 154 -8.11 50.37 35.64
N TYR A 155 -8.55 49.26 36.24
CA TYR A 155 -9.94 49.09 36.66
C TYR A 155 -10.23 49.96 37.89
N GLY A 156 -10.82 51.14 37.65
CA GLY A 156 -11.48 51.97 38.67
C GLY A 156 -10.55 52.70 39.64
N GLN A 157 -10.50 54.03 39.52
CA GLN A 157 -10.47 54.91 40.69
C GLN A 157 -11.89 55.09 41.22
#